data_AF-A0A2M4BWG7-F1
#
_entry.id   AF-A0A2M4BWG7-F1
#
_cell.length_a   1.000
_cell.length_b   1.000
_cell.length_c   1.000
_cell.angle_alpha   90.00
_cell.angle_beta   90.00
_cell.angle_gamma   90.00
#
_symmetry.space_group_name_H-M   'P 1'
#
loop_
_entity.id
_entity.type
_entity.pdbx_description
1 polymer ?
#
loop_
_entity_poly.entity_id
_entity_poly.type
_entity_poly.pdbx_seq_one_letter_code
_entity_poly.pdbx_strand_id
1 'polypeptide(L)'
;QAIDGKNKRRDGRSSTDSRKYFVKVGAVSTAKGSAYIELGNTKAIVSVFDPREIPKQSKYCALGELYCDFKFSPFASLLRKTPQSDTRGRSLAAALASALNPAVCRHLFPNLQIDVFANVLEDDGSALAAVITAAGLALADACIPMFDIVTATTAAILGDRILVDPTAEEESLCMEGYTKDNHGIVMLAKLPTLDQVSEIRQSGNVDVATLWQACTQLNAACTELVPIVQHVLVSKVKSRLDEIDAVSDDDGEGDGETVEIKNEKPEEDTSEDR
;
A
#
# COMPACT_ATOMS: atom_id res chain seq x y z
N GLN A 1 32.07 -7.04 -2.57
CA GLN A 1 32.10 -5.61 -2.98
C GLN A 1 30.76 -5.30 -3.63
N ALA A 2 29.95 -4.41 -3.05
CA ALA A 2 28.60 -4.07 -3.56
C ALA A 2 28.62 -3.18 -4.82
N ILE A 3 29.76 -2.58 -5.14
CA ILE A 3 29.88 -1.55 -6.16
C ILE A 3 31.13 -1.87 -7.00
N ASP A 4 30.98 -1.84 -8.33
CA ASP A 4 32.10 -1.96 -9.27
C ASP A 4 32.94 -0.66 -9.25
N GLY A 5 34.22 -0.72 -9.62
CA GLY A 5 35.19 0.40 -9.52
C GLY A 5 34.82 1.70 -10.28
N LYS A 6 33.64 1.74 -10.91
CA LYS A 6 33.04 2.88 -11.63
C LYS A 6 31.87 3.56 -10.89
N ASN A 7 31.73 3.35 -9.58
CA ASN A 7 30.66 3.94 -8.75
C ASN A 7 29.23 3.57 -9.20
N LYS A 8 29.09 2.44 -9.91
CA LYS A 8 27.81 1.84 -10.29
C LYS A 8 27.52 0.65 -9.40
N ARG A 9 26.27 0.54 -8.94
CA ARG A 9 25.79 -0.62 -8.17
C ARG A 9 25.93 -1.90 -9.00
N ARG A 10 25.86 -3.06 -8.34
CA ARG A 10 25.84 -4.37 -9.03
C ARG A 10 24.74 -4.46 -10.10
N ASP A 11 23.63 -3.76 -9.90
CA ASP A 11 22.49 -3.66 -10.84
C ASP A 11 22.69 -2.65 -11.98
N GLY A 12 23.79 -1.89 -11.98
CA GLY A 12 24.05 -0.81 -12.94
C GLY A 12 23.34 0.52 -12.66
N ARG A 13 22.54 0.60 -11.58
CA ARG A 13 21.82 1.81 -11.12
C ARG A 13 22.72 2.85 -10.44
N SER A 14 22.25 4.10 -10.41
CA SER A 14 22.86 5.21 -9.67
C SER A 14 22.57 5.12 -8.16
N SER A 15 23.26 5.92 -7.34
CA SER A 15 23.07 5.94 -5.88
C SER A 15 21.68 6.46 -5.46
N THR A 16 21.06 7.32 -6.26
CA THR A 16 19.75 7.93 -5.97
C THR A 16 18.57 7.24 -6.66
N ASP A 17 18.85 6.30 -7.56
CA ASP A 17 17.84 5.73 -8.45
C ASP A 17 17.12 4.53 -7.82
N SER A 18 15.79 4.54 -7.89
CA SER A 18 14.93 3.51 -7.29
C SER A 18 14.70 2.32 -8.24
N ARG A 19 14.26 1.17 -7.71
CA ARG A 19 13.89 0.02 -8.56
C ARG A 19 12.59 0.30 -9.32
N LYS A 20 12.30 -0.55 -10.30
CA LYS A 20 11.01 -0.51 -11.00
C LYS A 20 9.87 -0.81 -10.02
N TYR A 21 8.89 0.07 -10.01
CA TYR A 21 7.65 -0.09 -9.25
C TYR A 21 6.58 -0.70 -10.14
N PHE A 22 5.95 -1.77 -9.67
CA PHE A 22 4.71 -2.29 -10.22
C PHE A 22 3.70 -2.41 -9.09
N VAL A 23 2.51 -1.84 -9.29
CA VAL A 23 1.47 -1.87 -8.27
C VAL A 23 0.14 -2.22 -8.90
N LYS A 24 -0.59 -3.13 -8.25
CA LYS A 24 -1.93 -3.53 -8.64
C LYS A 24 -2.85 -3.49 -7.43
N VAL A 25 -3.91 -2.72 -7.54
CA VAL A 25 -4.93 -2.56 -6.49
C VAL A 25 -6.09 -3.55 -6.74
N GLY A 26 -6.68 -4.08 -5.67
CA GLY A 26 -7.73 -5.10 -5.74
C GLY A 26 -7.22 -6.49 -6.15
N ALA A 27 -6.06 -6.90 -5.64
CA ALA A 27 -5.46 -8.20 -5.96
C ALA A 27 -6.13 -9.39 -5.24
N VAL A 28 -6.72 -9.16 -4.07
CA VAL A 28 -7.35 -10.18 -3.21
C VAL A 28 -8.85 -9.90 -3.12
N SER A 29 -9.67 -10.83 -3.60
CA SER A 29 -11.14 -10.69 -3.60
C SER A 29 -11.80 -10.91 -2.24
N THR A 30 -11.12 -11.58 -1.30
CA THR A 30 -11.65 -11.87 0.03
C THR A 30 -11.51 -10.71 1.01
N ALA A 31 -10.63 -9.76 0.71
CA ALA A 31 -10.41 -8.55 1.50
C ALA A 31 -11.24 -7.40 0.93
N LYS A 32 -11.62 -6.44 1.79
CA LYS A 32 -12.36 -5.26 1.35
C LYS A 32 -11.53 -4.40 0.41
N GLY A 33 -10.28 -4.20 0.80
CA GLY A 33 -9.27 -3.53 0.00
C GLY A 33 -8.00 -4.36 -0.02
N SER A 34 -7.30 -4.34 -1.15
CA SER A 34 -6.02 -5.03 -1.25
C SER A 34 -5.10 -4.34 -2.23
N ALA A 35 -3.81 -4.53 -2.02
CA ALA A 35 -2.79 -4.04 -2.94
C ALA A 35 -1.67 -5.07 -3.06
N TYR A 36 -1.22 -5.25 -4.29
CA TYR A 36 -0.04 -6.01 -4.63
C TYR A 36 1.03 -5.04 -5.12
N ILE A 37 2.22 -5.11 -4.54
CA ILE A 37 3.37 -4.28 -4.92
C ILE A 37 4.55 -5.17 -5.28
N GLU A 38 5.25 -4.76 -6.34
CA GLU A 38 6.57 -5.25 -6.69
C GLU A 38 7.53 -4.06 -6.75
N LEU A 39 8.64 -4.19 -6.03
CA LEU A 39 9.75 -3.27 -6.03
C LEU A 39 11.01 -4.03 -6.46
N GLY A 40 11.29 -4.04 -7.77
CA GLY A 40 12.23 -4.99 -8.34
C GLY A 40 11.79 -6.44 -8.06
N ASN A 41 12.57 -7.18 -7.28
CA ASN A 41 12.22 -8.54 -6.88
C ASN A 41 11.47 -8.60 -5.54
N THR A 42 11.38 -7.52 -4.78
CA THR A 42 10.61 -7.51 -3.53
C THR A 42 9.13 -7.49 -3.85
N LYS A 43 8.41 -8.54 -3.48
CA LYS A 43 6.97 -8.71 -3.76
C LYS A 43 6.19 -8.81 -2.47
N ALA A 44 5.14 -8.02 -2.32
CA ALA A 44 4.28 -8.06 -1.14
C ALA A 44 2.80 -7.89 -1.50
N ILE A 45 1.95 -8.57 -0.73
CA ILE A 45 0.50 -8.42 -0.78
C ILE A 45 0.05 -7.84 0.55
N VAL A 46 -0.77 -6.79 0.50
CA VAL A 46 -1.44 -6.21 1.66
C VAL A 46 -2.94 -6.37 1.49
N SER A 47 -3.58 -6.85 2.55
CA SER A 47 -5.03 -7.02 2.64
C SER A 47 -5.57 -6.21 3.81
N VAL A 48 -6.62 -5.44 3.55
CA VAL A 48 -7.33 -4.63 4.54
C VAL A 48 -8.72 -5.20 4.72
N PHE A 49 -9.10 -5.39 5.98
CA PHE A 49 -10.45 -5.77 6.37
C PHE A 49 -11.21 -4.58 6.94
N ASP A 50 -12.53 -4.63 6.76
CA ASP A 50 -13.44 -3.61 7.27
C ASP A 50 -13.26 -3.38 8.78
N PRO A 51 -13.62 -2.20 9.30
CA PRO A 51 -13.60 -1.92 10.73
C PRO A 51 -14.47 -2.96 11.50
N ARG A 52 -13.85 -3.72 12.40
CA ARG A 52 -14.50 -4.71 13.27
C ARG A 52 -14.53 -4.23 14.71
N GLU A 53 -15.54 -4.65 15.46
CA GLU A 53 -15.57 -4.39 16.90
C GLU A 53 -14.45 -5.16 17.61
N ILE A 54 -13.76 -4.51 18.55
CA ILE A 54 -12.63 -5.10 19.27
C ILE A 54 -13.15 -6.15 20.26
N PRO A 55 -12.84 -7.45 20.06
CA PRO A 55 -13.32 -8.48 20.98
C PRO A 55 -12.66 -8.29 22.35
N LYS A 56 -13.48 -8.21 23.40
CA LYS A 56 -13.08 -8.09 24.83
C LYS A 56 -12.54 -6.73 25.26
N GLN A 57 -12.93 -5.64 24.61
CA GLN A 57 -12.58 -4.29 25.07
C GLN A 57 -13.54 -3.84 26.19
N SER A 58 -13.03 -3.67 27.41
CA SER A 58 -13.81 -3.17 28.56
C SER A 58 -13.75 -1.63 28.69
N LYS A 59 -12.92 -0.96 27.88
CA LYS A 59 -12.67 0.48 27.96
C LYS A 59 -13.09 1.14 26.65
N TYR A 60 -13.84 2.23 26.77
CA TYR A 60 -14.20 3.07 25.65
C TYR A 60 -12.95 3.74 25.06
N CYS A 61 -12.74 3.58 23.76
CA CYS A 61 -11.69 4.23 22.99
C CYS A 61 -12.31 5.23 22.03
N ALA A 62 -12.06 6.52 22.29
CA ALA A 62 -12.56 7.61 21.45
C ALA A 62 -11.97 7.60 20.02
N LEU A 63 -10.83 6.93 19.83
CA LEU A 63 -10.18 6.74 18.54
C LEU A 63 -10.18 5.26 18.18
N GLY A 64 -10.50 4.93 16.93
CA GLY A 64 -10.39 3.57 16.41
C GLY A 64 -8.95 3.04 16.48
N GLU A 65 -8.79 1.73 16.54
CA GLU A 65 -7.48 1.06 16.60
C GLU A 65 -7.05 0.56 15.22
N LEU A 66 -5.76 0.63 14.91
CA LEU A 66 -5.19 0.01 13.70
C LEU A 66 -4.37 -1.19 14.14
N TYR A 67 -4.83 -2.37 13.76
CA TYR A 67 -4.09 -3.60 13.98
C TYR A 67 -3.35 -3.96 12.70
N CYS A 68 -2.04 -3.88 12.77
CA CYS A 68 -1.17 -4.26 11.67
C CYS A 68 -0.49 -5.57 12.01
N ASP A 69 -0.46 -6.48 11.05
CA ASP A 69 0.31 -7.72 11.14
C ASP A 69 1.26 -7.78 9.94
N PHE A 70 2.53 -8.07 10.21
CA PHE A 70 3.58 -8.12 9.20
C PHE A 70 4.22 -9.50 9.23
N LYS A 71 3.94 -10.28 8.20
CA LYS A 71 4.41 -11.66 8.05
C LYS A 71 5.27 -11.82 6.80
N PHE A 72 6.34 -12.58 6.97
CA PHE A 72 7.14 -13.08 5.84
C PHE A 72 6.65 -14.47 5.50
N SER A 73 6.37 -14.71 4.22
CA SER A 73 6.14 -16.07 3.76
C SER A 73 7.40 -16.92 4.00
N PRO A 74 7.27 -18.22 4.32
CA PRO A 74 8.41 -19.09 4.57
C PRO A 74 9.44 -19.13 3.45
N PHE A 75 9.00 -18.89 2.21
CA PHE A 75 9.79 -18.89 0.98
C PHE A 75 10.25 -17.49 0.55
N ALA A 76 10.00 -16.44 1.34
CA ALA A 76 10.31 -15.07 0.95
C ALA A 76 11.80 -14.74 0.97
N SER A 77 12.57 -15.39 1.86
CA SER A 77 14.02 -15.26 1.92
C SER A 77 14.70 -16.46 1.26
N LEU A 78 15.95 -16.28 0.80
CA LEU A 78 16.81 -17.35 0.28
C LEU A 78 16.86 -18.59 1.19
N LEU A 79 16.93 -18.35 2.51
CA LEU A 79 16.82 -19.40 3.52
C LEU A 79 15.36 -19.52 3.96
N ARG A 80 14.79 -20.72 3.84
CA ARG A 80 13.42 -20.99 4.29
C ARG A 80 13.30 -20.77 5.79
N LYS A 81 12.40 -19.87 6.19
CA LYS A 81 12.12 -19.58 7.60
C LYS A 81 10.92 -20.37 8.08
N THR A 82 10.92 -20.72 9.37
CA THR A 82 9.75 -21.33 10.02
C THR A 82 8.60 -20.31 10.05
N PRO A 83 7.34 -20.69 9.81
CA PRO A 83 6.18 -19.78 9.82
C PRO A 83 5.84 -19.14 11.18
N GLN A 84 6.71 -19.27 12.18
CA GLN A 84 6.44 -18.80 13.53
C GLN A 84 6.54 -17.27 13.60
N SER A 85 5.73 -16.65 14.47
CA SER A 85 5.75 -15.21 14.74
C SER A 85 7.17 -14.77 15.14
N ASP A 86 7.90 -14.20 14.19
CA ASP A 86 9.24 -13.67 14.41
C ASP A 86 9.15 -12.34 15.18
N THR A 87 10.11 -12.09 16.07
CA THR A 87 10.22 -10.81 16.78
C THR A 87 10.45 -9.66 15.79
N ARG A 88 11.15 -9.93 14.69
CA ARG A 88 11.33 -9.00 13.57
C ARG A 88 9.99 -8.57 12.97
N GLY A 89 9.10 -9.54 12.68
CA GLY A 89 7.77 -9.29 12.14
C GLY A 89 6.94 -8.37 13.04
N ARG A 90 6.95 -8.62 14.36
CA ARG A 90 6.27 -7.75 15.33
C ARG A 90 6.81 -6.31 15.35
N SER A 91 8.14 -6.14 15.23
CA SER A 91 8.72 -4.80 15.17
C SER A 91 8.32 -4.04 13.90
N LEU A 92 8.20 -4.75 12.77
CA LEU A 92 7.80 -4.18 11.49
C LEU A 92 6.30 -3.89 11.45
N ALA A 93 5.49 -4.74 12.08
CA ALA A 93 4.06 -4.48 12.29
C ALA A 93 3.83 -3.22 13.13
N ALA A 94 4.63 -3.00 14.18
CA ALA A 94 4.57 -1.78 14.98
C ALA A 94 4.97 -0.53 14.18
N ALA A 95 5.97 -0.65 13.29
CA ALA A 95 6.30 0.43 12.34
C ALA A 95 5.11 0.69 11.42
N LEU A 96 4.62 -0.33 10.71
CA LEU A 96 3.49 -0.18 9.81
C LEU A 96 2.29 0.51 10.49
N ALA A 97 1.96 0.13 11.72
CA ALA A 97 0.92 0.81 12.50
C ALA A 97 1.26 2.28 12.78
N SER A 98 2.50 2.59 13.20
CA SER A 98 2.96 3.96 13.44
C SER A 98 2.89 4.83 12.17
N ALA A 99 3.29 4.30 11.01
CA ALA A 99 3.24 5.00 9.74
C ALA A 99 1.81 5.28 9.25
N LEU A 100 0.85 4.38 9.51
CA LEU A 100 -0.54 4.49 9.06
C LEU A 100 -1.44 5.28 10.04
N ASN A 101 -1.11 5.28 11.33
CA ASN A 101 -1.87 5.99 12.37
C ASN A 101 -2.17 7.47 12.06
N PRO A 102 -1.22 8.30 11.59
CA PRO A 102 -1.51 9.70 11.24
C PRO A 102 -2.24 9.86 9.91
N ALA A 103 -2.24 8.83 9.05
CA ALA A 103 -2.87 8.88 7.73
C ALA A 103 -4.38 8.62 7.79
N VAL A 104 -4.82 7.72 8.69
CA VAL A 104 -6.22 7.28 8.77
C VAL A 104 -7.05 8.18 9.68
N CYS A 105 -8.29 8.49 9.28
CA CYS A 105 -9.26 9.28 10.06
C CYS A 105 -9.87 8.46 11.21
N ARG A 106 -9.05 8.10 12.21
CA ARG A 106 -9.43 7.22 13.35
C ARG A 106 -10.58 7.75 14.21
N HIS A 107 -10.85 9.04 14.17
CA HIS A 107 -11.95 9.69 14.90
C HIS A 107 -13.34 9.34 14.37
N LEU A 108 -13.44 8.84 13.13
CA LEU A 108 -14.70 8.38 12.53
C LEU A 108 -15.12 6.99 13.00
N PHE A 109 -14.20 6.25 13.63
CA PHE A 109 -14.37 4.83 13.96
C PHE A 109 -14.12 4.54 15.45
N PRO A 110 -14.85 5.15 16.39
CA PRO A 110 -14.66 4.87 17.82
C PRO A 110 -14.98 3.40 18.15
N ASN A 111 -14.18 2.77 19.02
CA ASN A 111 -14.25 1.34 19.42
C ASN A 111 -14.14 0.31 18.28
N LEU A 112 -13.83 0.74 17.06
CA LEU A 112 -13.62 -0.15 15.93
C LEU A 112 -12.12 -0.33 15.68
N GLN A 113 -11.78 -1.47 15.11
CA GLN A 113 -10.43 -1.87 14.74
C GLN A 113 -10.39 -2.17 13.25
N ILE A 114 -9.47 -1.51 12.56
CA ILE A 114 -9.17 -1.81 11.15
C ILE A 114 -7.96 -2.75 11.13
N ASP A 115 -8.12 -3.88 10.45
CA ASP A 115 -7.09 -4.90 10.38
C ASP A 115 -6.35 -4.85 9.04
N VAL A 116 -5.04 -4.65 9.10
CA VAL A 116 -4.13 -4.58 7.96
C VAL A 116 -3.15 -5.75 8.05
N PHE A 117 -3.26 -6.70 7.12
CA PHE A 117 -2.37 -7.84 7.03
C PHE A 117 -1.43 -7.68 5.85
N ALA A 118 -0.13 -7.59 6.14
CA ALA A 118 0.93 -7.54 5.15
C ALA A 118 1.65 -8.89 5.09
N ASN A 119 1.66 -9.49 3.91
CA ASN A 119 2.38 -10.72 3.60
C ASN A 119 3.45 -10.44 2.54
N VAL A 120 4.71 -10.55 2.94
CA VAL A 120 5.85 -10.46 2.01
C VAL A 120 6.06 -11.83 1.35
N LEU A 121 5.97 -11.87 0.02
CA LEU A 121 6.13 -13.07 -0.80
C LEU A 121 7.59 -13.32 -1.16
N GLU A 122 8.33 -12.25 -1.47
CA GLU A 122 9.73 -12.26 -1.86
C GLU A 122 10.40 -11.03 -1.24
N ASP A 123 11.52 -11.23 -0.53
CA ASP A 123 12.25 -10.19 0.19
C ASP A 123 13.62 -9.97 -0.46
N ASP A 124 13.71 -8.95 -1.31
CA ASP A 124 14.95 -8.47 -1.94
C ASP A 124 15.35 -7.10 -1.38
N GLY A 125 15.00 -6.80 -0.12
CA GLY A 125 15.31 -5.54 0.55
C GLY A 125 14.23 -4.47 0.38
N SER A 126 14.24 -3.48 1.26
CA SER A 126 13.24 -2.40 1.36
C SER A 126 11.79 -2.88 1.52
N ALA A 127 11.57 -4.10 2.02
CA ALA A 127 10.25 -4.70 2.16
C ALA A 127 9.28 -3.85 3.03
N LEU A 128 9.79 -3.19 4.08
CA LEU A 128 8.96 -2.33 4.92
C LEU A 128 8.39 -1.13 4.16
N ALA A 129 9.22 -0.46 3.36
CA ALA A 129 8.80 0.70 2.57
C ALA A 129 7.78 0.33 1.47
N ALA A 130 8.01 -0.80 0.80
CA ALA A 130 7.06 -1.34 -0.17
C ALA A 130 5.71 -1.66 0.49
N VAL A 131 5.72 -2.32 1.65
CA VAL A 131 4.50 -2.66 2.39
C VAL A 131 3.75 -1.43 2.88
N ILE A 132 4.43 -0.41 3.41
CA ILE A 132 3.76 0.83 3.87
C ILE A 132 3.03 1.51 2.70
N THR A 133 3.68 1.61 1.54
CA THR A 133 3.09 2.20 0.34
C THR A 133 1.90 1.37 -0.17
N ALA A 134 2.03 0.04 -0.17
CA ALA A 134 0.94 -0.86 -0.52
C ALA A 134 -0.23 -0.80 0.48
N ALA A 135 0.05 -0.64 1.77
CA ALA A 135 -0.98 -0.51 2.79
C ALA A 135 -1.79 0.78 2.62
N GLY A 136 -1.13 1.91 2.30
CA GLY A 136 -1.82 3.15 1.95
C GLY A 136 -2.78 2.96 0.76
N LEU A 137 -2.34 2.25 -0.28
CA LEU A 137 -3.18 1.92 -1.44
C LEU A 137 -4.32 0.95 -1.10
N ALA A 138 -4.07 -0.05 -0.27
CA ALA A 138 -5.10 -1.02 0.14
C ALA A 138 -6.17 -0.37 1.02
N LEU A 139 -5.81 0.58 1.88
CA LEU A 139 -6.76 1.37 2.67
C LEU A 139 -7.62 2.27 1.76
N ALA A 140 -7.02 2.85 0.72
CA ALA A 140 -7.75 3.64 -0.28
C ALA A 140 -8.76 2.77 -1.07
N ASP A 141 -8.36 1.56 -1.47
CA ASP A 141 -9.23 0.58 -2.14
C ASP A 141 -10.38 0.09 -1.25
N ALA A 142 -10.13 -0.01 0.06
CA ALA A 142 -11.16 -0.34 1.05
C ALA A 142 -12.15 0.82 1.30
N CYS A 143 -11.97 1.97 0.66
CA CYS A 143 -12.74 3.20 0.89
C CYS A 143 -12.70 3.69 2.34
N ILE A 144 -11.59 3.45 3.06
CA ILE A 144 -11.41 3.96 4.42
C ILE A 144 -11.00 5.44 4.32
N PRO A 145 -11.70 6.35 5.02
CA PRO A 145 -11.33 7.76 5.05
C PRO A 145 -9.91 7.97 5.60
N MET A 146 -9.07 8.58 4.77
CA MET A 146 -7.69 8.96 5.10
C MET A 146 -7.48 10.43 4.78
N PHE A 147 -6.58 11.07 5.52
CA PHE A 147 -6.13 12.43 5.24
C PHE A 147 -5.24 12.48 4.00
N ASP A 148 -4.40 11.46 3.82
CA ASP A 148 -3.44 11.38 2.73
C ASP A 148 -2.98 9.92 2.51
N ILE A 149 -2.40 9.64 1.34
CA ILE A 149 -1.85 8.32 1.00
C ILE A 149 -0.39 8.26 1.47
N VAL A 150 -0.05 7.24 2.24
CA VAL A 150 1.33 7.07 2.73
C VAL A 150 2.24 6.56 1.63
N THR A 151 3.38 7.23 1.46
CA THR A 151 4.50 6.77 0.61
C THR A 151 5.71 6.55 1.48
N ALA A 152 6.48 5.50 1.22
CA ALA A 152 7.68 5.22 1.98
C ALA A 152 8.83 4.76 1.11
N THR A 153 10.04 5.16 1.47
CA THR A 153 11.28 4.76 0.82
C THR A 153 12.32 4.44 1.89
N THR A 154 13.22 3.49 1.58
CA THR A 154 14.35 3.12 2.43
C THR A 154 15.66 3.55 1.77
N ALA A 155 16.64 3.96 2.55
CA ALA A 155 18.00 4.22 2.11
C ALA A 155 18.97 3.44 3.00
N ALA A 156 19.97 2.82 2.37
CA ALA A 156 21.11 2.23 3.06
C ALA A 156 22.29 3.20 3.04
N ILE A 157 23.03 3.24 4.14
CA ILE A 157 24.19 4.09 4.34
C ILE A 157 25.40 3.17 4.52
N LEU A 158 26.42 3.38 3.70
CA LEU A 158 27.68 2.63 3.74
C LEU A 158 28.87 3.60 3.59
N GLY A 159 29.53 3.89 4.71
CA GLY A 159 30.52 4.96 4.83
C GLY A 159 29.90 6.31 4.49
N ASP A 160 30.47 6.99 3.49
CA ASP A 160 29.99 8.29 3.00
C ASP A 160 28.94 8.16 1.87
N ARG A 161 28.44 6.95 1.60
CA ARG A 161 27.54 6.69 0.48
C ARG A 161 26.13 6.40 0.97
N ILE A 162 25.17 7.02 0.31
CA ILE A 162 23.74 6.84 0.54
C ILE A 162 23.17 6.17 -0.70
N LEU A 163 22.51 5.03 -0.49
CA LEU A 163 21.91 4.20 -1.51
C LEU A 163 20.40 4.20 -1.28
N VAL A 164 19.66 4.92 -2.11
CA VAL A 164 18.20 4.88 -2.12
C VAL A 164 17.72 3.52 -2.62
N ASP A 165 16.71 2.95 -1.97
CA ASP A 165 16.13 1.65 -2.27
C ASP A 165 17.16 0.51 -2.38
N PRO A 166 17.75 0.09 -1.23
CA PRO A 166 18.74 -0.98 -1.20
C PRO A 166 18.16 -2.36 -1.52
N THR A 167 18.99 -3.18 -2.15
CA THR A 167 18.76 -4.63 -2.33
C THR A 167 19.05 -5.40 -1.04
N ALA A 168 18.61 -6.66 -0.93
CA ALA A 168 18.87 -7.49 0.24
C ALA A 168 20.37 -7.66 0.52
N GLU A 169 21.19 -7.77 -0.54
CA GLU A 169 22.65 -7.83 -0.40
C GLU A 169 23.21 -6.53 0.20
N GLU A 170 22.73 -5.38 -0.27
CA GLU A 170 23.15 -4.06 0.23
C GLU A 170 22.70 -3.86 1.69
N GLU A 171 21.48 -4.27 2.05
CA GLU A 171 21.00 -4.25 3.44
C GLU A 171 21.86 -5.12 4.36
N SER A 172 22.14 -6.37 3.96
CA SER A 172 23.01 -7.27 4.72
C SER A 172 24.41 -6.67 4.91
N LEU A 173 25.00 -6.07 3.88
CA LEU A 173 26.32 -5.45 4.00
C LEU A 173 26.34 -4.25 4.95
N CYS A 174 25.26 -3.46 5.00
CA CYS A 174 25.16 -2.33 5.91
C CYS A 174 24.90 -2.75 7.37
N MET A 175 24.35 -3.95 7.58
CA MET A 175 24.03 -4.48 8.92
C MET A 175 25.13 -5.38 9.49
N GLU A 176 25.87 -6.10 8.63
CA GLU A 176 26.97 -7.00 9.01
C GLU A 176 28.33 -6.29 9.06
N GLY A 177 28.42 -5.07 8.53
CA GLY A 177 29.65 -4.29 8.46
C GLY A 177 30.16 -3.84 9.82
N TYR A 178 31.06 -4.61 10.44
CA TYR A 178 31.95 -4.19 11.54
C TYR A 178 33.02 -3.18 11.05
N THR A 179 32.60 -2.13 10.35
CA THR A 179 33.49 -1.02 9.99
C THR A 179 33.33 0.10 11.00
N LYS A 180 34.44 0.78 11.33
CA LYS A 180 34.42 2.00 12.18
C LYS A 180 33.62 3.15 11.55
N ASP A 181 33.28 3.01 10.27
CA ASP A 181 32.60 4.00 9.45
C ASP A 181 31.07 3.88 9.56
N ASN A 182 30.37 4.93 9.12
CA ASN A 182 28.91 5.02 9.13
C ASN A 182 28.29 3.82 8.39
N HIS A 183 27.39 3.10 9.04
CA HIS A 183 26.66 1.99 8.45
C HIS A 183 25.25 1.94 9.04
N GLY A 184 24.25 1.86 8.18
CA GLY A 184 22.89 1.78 8.68
C GLY A 184 21.84 1.81 7.59
N ILE A 185 20.60 1.66 8.01
CA ILE A 185 19.42 1.68 7.15
C ILE A 185 18.45 2.69 7.75
N VAL A 186 17.96 3.59 6.90
CA VAL A 186 16.98 4.62 7.25
C VAL A 186 15.75 4.44 6.36
N MET A 187 14.60 4.22 6.97
CA MET A 187 13.31 4.23 6.29
C MET A 187 12.56 5.50 6.66
N LEU A 188 12.01 6.17 5.65
CA LEU A 188 11.18 7.36 5.80
C LEU A 188 9.82 7.08 5.19
N ALA A 189 8.77 7.25 5.98
CA ALA A 189 7.38 7.28 5.54
C ALA A 189 6.86 8.72 5.59
N LYS A 190 6.18 9.14 4.53
CA LYS A 190 5.70 10.51 4.32
C LYS A 190 4.27 10.52 3.83
N LEU A 191 3.53 11.51 4.31
CA LEU A 191 2.26 12.00 3.77
C LEU A 191 2.59 13.12 2.77
N PRO A 192 2.60 12.83 1.46
CA PRO A 192 3.09 13.74 0.44
C PRO A 192 2.26 15.02 0.28
N THR A 193 0.93 14.95 0.44
CA THR A 193 0.01 16.09 0.35
C THR A 193 0.15 17.02 1.53
N LEU A 194 0.38 16.46 2.73
CA LEU A 194 0.58 17.24 3.97
C LEU A 194 2.04 17.66 4.21
N ASP A 195 2.96 17.20 3.36
CA ASP A 195 4.41 17.32 3.55
C ASP A 195 4.90 16.90 4.95
N GLN A 196 4.24 15.89 5.54
CA GLN A 196 4.49 15.46 6.91
C GLN A 196 5.13 14.07 6.94
N VAL A 197 6.20 13.91 7.73
CA VAL A 197 6.80 12.61 8.00
C VAL A 197 5.93 11.85 9.00
N SER A 198 5.44 10.67 8.63
CA SER A 198 4.61 9.83 9.49
C SER A 198 5.46 8.93 10.39
N GLU A 199 6.54 8.36 9.86
CA GLU A 199 7.49 7.55 10.60
C GLU A 199 8.89 7.69 10.01
N ILE A 200 9.90 7.69 10.89
CA ILE A 200 11.29 7.49 10.53
C ILE A 200 11.83 6.32 11.36
N ARG A 201 12.50 5.38 10.69
CA ARG A 201 13.16 4.26 11.36
C ARG A 201 14.61 4.20 10.92
N GLN A 202 15.50 4.33 11.89
CA GLN A 202 16.94 4.14 11.71
C GLN A 202 17.36 2.84 12.39
N SER A 203 18.23 2.08 11.72
CA SER A 203 19.01 1.00 12.32
C SER A 203 20.47 1.14 11.92
N GLY A 204 21.40 0.82 12.82
CA GLY A 204 22.85 0.99 12.60
C GLY A 204 23.43 2.29 13.15
N ASN A 205 24.73 2.48 12.93
CA ASN A 205 25.50 3.63 13.38
C ASN A 205 25.68 4.66 12.25
N VAL A 206 25.02 5.81 12.37
CA VAL A 206 24.99 6.84 11.33
C VAL A 206 25.27 8.20 11.95
N ASP A 207 26.21 8.95 11.38
CA ASP A 207 26.45 10.33 11.76
C ASP A 207 25.26 11.25 11.42
N VAL A 208 25.07 12.29 12.23
CA VAL A 208 23.92 13.20 12.12
C VAL A 208 23.90 13.94 10.79
N ALA A 209 25.07 14.34 10.27
CA ALA A 209 25.16 15.03 8.98
C ALA A 209 24.73 14.12 7.82
N THR A 210 25.20 12.87 7.81
CA THR A 210 24.84 11.86 6.81
C THR A 210 23.36 11.47 6.92
N LEU A 211 22.83 11.36 8.14
CA LEU A 211 21.41 11.09 8.37
C LEU A 211 20.53 12.19 7.78
N TRP A 212 20.89 13.46 7.98
CA TRP A 212 20.15 14.59 7.41
C TRP A 212 20.14 14.57 5.87
N GLN A 213 21.29 14.27 5.26
CA GLN A 213 21.40 14.11 3.82
C GLN A 213 20.55 12.94 3.32
N ALA A 214 20.54 11.81 4.03
CA ALA A 214 19.73 10.65 3.70
C ALA A 214 18.23 10.98 3.76
N CYS A 215 17.78 11.66 4.82
CA CYS A 215 16.39 12.11 4.94
C CYS A 215 15.98 13.04 3.79
N THR A 216 16.87 13.93 3.37
CA THR A 216 16.61 14.85 2.25
C THR A 216 16.44 14.09 0.93
N GLN A 217 17.31 13.10 0.66
CA GLN A 217 17.21 12.24 -0.52
C GLN A 217 15.96 11.36 -0.48
N LEU A 218 15.64 10.79 0.68
CA LEU A 218 14.42 10.00 0.88
C LEU A 218 13.16 10.83 0.67
N ASN A 219 13.16 12.09 1.10
CA ASN A 219 12.02 12.99 0.90
C ASN A 219 11.77 13.26 -0.60
N ALA A 220 12.83 13.47 -1.37
CA ALA A 220 12.74 13.60 -2.83
C ALA A 220 12.20 12.31 -3.47
N ALA A 221 12.75 11.15 -3.08
CA ALA A 221 12.32 9.84 -3.60
C ALA A 221 10.84 9.55 -3.30
N CYS A 222 10.35 9.84 -2.08
CA CYS A 222 8.93 9.68 -1.77
C CYS A 222 8.03 10.57 -2.65
N THR A 223 8.51 11.76 -3.01
CA THR A 223 7.77 12.68 -3.89
C THR A 223 7.68 12.15 -5.33
N GLU A 224 8.71 11.46 -5.80
CA GLU A 224 8.71 10.80 -7.13
C GLU A 224 7.71 9.63 -7.23
N LEU A 225 7.35 9.00 -6.10
CA LEU A 225 6.38 7.89 -6.06
C LEU A 225 4.93 8.34 -6.16
N VAL A 226 4.62 9.57 -5.75
CA VAL A 226 3.26 10.12 -5.73
C VAL A 226 2.53 10.00 -7.08
N PRO A 227 3.10 10.41 -8.23
CA PRO A 227 2.40 10.29 -9.51
C PRO A 227 2.10 8.83 -9.90
N ILE A 228 2.97 7.89 -9.54
CA ILE A 228 2.77 6.46 -9.81
C ILE A 228 1.56 5.94 -9.01
N VAL A 229 1.53 6.26 -7.71
CA VAL A 229 0.42 5.88 -6.80
C VAL A 229 -0.91 6.47 -7.28
N GLN A 230 -0.93 7.76 -7.63
CA GLN A 230 -2.12 8.43 -8.14
C GLN A 230 -2.61 7.82 -9.45
N HIS A 231 -1.70 7.53 -10.40
CA HIS A 231 -2.05 6.91 -11.66
C HIS A 231 -2.70 5.53 -11.47
N VAL A 232 -2.19 4.72 -10.54
CA VAL A 232 -2.74 3.39 -10.25
C VAL A 232 -4.15 3.48 -9.66
N LEU A 233 -4.39 4.43 -8.74
CA LEU A 233 -5.73 4.64 -8.17
C LEU A 233 -6.73 5.12 -9.22
N VAL A 234 -6.35 6.12 -10.03
CA VAL A 234 -7.21 6.63 -11.10
C VAL A 234 -7.53 5.54 -12.12
N SER A 235 -6.53 4.73 -12.50
CA SER A 235 -6.72 3.59 -13.39
C SER A 235 -7.73 2.59 -12.82
N LYS A 236 -7.61 2.25 -11.53
CA LYS A 236 -8.54 1.34 -10.86
C LYS A 236 -9.97 1.89 -10.82
N VAL A 237 -10.14 3.17 -10.53
CA VAL A 237 -11.46 3.82 -10.52
C VAL A 237 -12.08 3.82 -11.91
N LYS A 238 -11.31 4.10 -12.96
CA LYS A 238 -11.78 4.03 -14.34
C LYS A 238 -12.26 2.63 -14.71
N SER A 239 -11.46 1.60 -14.44
CA SER A 239 -11.87 0.22 -14.71
C SER A 239 -13.16 -0.17 -13.96
N ARG A 240 -13.33 0.30 -12.72
CA ARG A 240 -14.58 0.06 -11.98
C ARG A 240 -15.77 0.82 -12.55
N LEU A 241 -15.58 2.03 -13.08
CA LEU A 241 -16.64 2.77 -13.77
C LEU A 241 -17.06 2.04 -15.05
N ASP A 242 -16.09 1.61 -15.86
CA ASP A 242 -16.35 0.84 -17.08
C ASP A 242 -17.09 -0.48 -16.79
N GLU A 243 -16.76 -1.16 -15.67
CA GLU A 243 -17.48 -2.36 -15.21
C GLU A 243 -18.93 -2.06 -14.81
N ILE A 244 -19.22 -0.89 -14.23
CA ILE A 244 -20.58 -0.50 -13.84
C ILE A 244 -21.40 -0.14 -15.08
N ASP A 245 -20.82 0.62 -16.01
CA ASP A 245 -21.50 1.03 -17.25
C ASP A 245 -21.87 -0.19 -18.10
N ALA A 246 -20.98 -1.20 -18.18
CA ALA A 246 -21.25 -2.45 -18.90
C ALA A 246 -22.40 -3.28 -18.31
N VAL A 247 -22.63 -3.21 -16.98
CA VAL A 247 -23.76 -3.90 -16.34
C VAL A 247 -25.07 -3.16 -16.60
N SER A 248 -25.04 -1.82 -16.63
CA SER A 248 -26.23 -1.03 -16.92
C SER A 248 -26.75 -1.18 -18.36
N ASP A 249 -25.87 -1.54 -19.30
CA ASP A 249 -26.26 -1.81 -20.69
C ASP A 249 -26.89 -3.21 -20.87
N ASP A 250 -26.61 -4.18 -19.98
CA ASP A 250 -27.14 -5.56 -20.06
C ASP A 250 -28.54 -5.68 -19.43
N ASP A 251 -28.88 -4.84 -18.45
CA ASP A 251 -30.23 -4.75 -17.86
C ASP A 251 -31.26 -4.06 -18.79
N GLY A 252 -30.84 -3.61 -19.98
CA GLY A 252 -31.66 -2.89 -20.97
C GLY A 252 -32.37 -3.75 -22.02
N GLU A 253 -32.09 -5.05 -22.10
CA GLU A 253 -32.72 -5.99 -23.05
C GLU A 253 -33.43 -7.15 -22.33
N GLY A 254 -34.55 -6.85 -21.67
CA GLY A 254 -35.40 -7.86 -21.04
C GLY A 254 -36.82 -7.37 -20.76
N ASP A 255 -37.73 -7.72 -21.66
CA ASP A 255 -39.20 -7.69 -21.55
C ASP A 255 -39.89 -6.31 -21.56
N GLY A 256 -39.93 -5.73 -22.76
CA GLY A 256 -41.11 -4.97 -23.18
C GLY A 256 -42.33 -5.89 -23.26
N GLU A 257 -43.14 -5.90 -22.20
CA GLU A 257 -44.53 -6.35 -22.32
C GLU A 257 -45.26 -5.39 -23.28
N THR A 258 -45.42 -5.86 -24.52
CA THR A 258 -46.40 -5.37 -25.48
C THR A 258 -47.77 -5.32 -24.82
N VAL A 259 -48.20 -4.13 -24.41
CA VAL A 259 -49.61 -3.85 -24.15
C VAL A 259 -50.28 -3.77 -25.52
N GLU A 260 -50.89 -4.88 -25.96
CA GLU A 260 -51.84 -4.89 -27.08
C GLU A 260 -53.00 -3.93 -26.77
N ILE A 261 -52.94 -2.73 -27.34
CA ILE A 261 -54.10 -1.84 -27.42
C ILE A 261 -55.02 -2.43 -28.50
N LYS A 262 -56.03 -3.19 -28.08
CA LYS A 262 -57.15 -3.58 -28.94
C LYS A 262 -57.92 -2.32 -29.33
N ASN A 263 -57.82 -1.95 -30.60
CA ASN A 263 -58.71 -1.00 -31.26
C ASN A 263 -60.14 -1.57 -31.31
N GLU A 264 -61.02 -1.14 -30.42
CA GLU A 264 -62.46 -1.22 -30.65
C GLU A 264 -62.91 -0.03 -31.49
N LYS A 265 -63.54 -0.34 -32.63
CA LYS A 265 -64.18 0.63 -33.52
C LYS A 265 -65.44 1.21 -32.85
N PRO A 266 -65.83 2.45 -33.18
CA PRO A 266 -67.08 3.03 -32.71
C PRO A 266 -68.28 2.43 -33.48
N GLU A 267 -69.26 1.91 -32.77
CA GLU A 267 -70.57 1.57 -33.35
C GLU A 267 -71.40 2.86 -33.49
N GLU A 268 -71.89 3.09 -34.71
CA GLU A 268 -72.80 4.16 -35.09
C GLU A 268 -74.21 3.94 -34.53
N ASP A 269 -74.80 5.03 -34.06
CA ASP A 269 -76.24 5.19 -33.77
C ASP A 269 -77.11 4.85 -34.99
N THR A 270 -78.13 4.00 -34.80
CA THR A 270 -79.38 4.04 -35.58
C THR A 270 -80.60 3.79 -34.68
N SER A 271 -81.26 4.88 -34.32
CA SER A 271 -82.71 5.15 -34.45
C SER A 271 -83.79 4.16 -33.96
N GLU A 272 -84.71 4.76 -33.19
CA GLU A 272 -86.19 4.71 -33.31
C GLU A 272 -87.04 3.73 -32.47
N ASP A 273 -88.01 4.37 -31.77
CA ASP A 273 -89.40 4.00 -31.51
C ASP A 273 -89.78 2.78 -30.66
N ARG A 274 -90.15 3.03 -29.38
CA ARG A 274 -91.54 3.03 -28.87
C ARG A 274 -91.63 3.18 -27.34
#